data_AF-A0AAU9NS08-F1
#
_entry.id   AF-A0AAU9NS08-F1
#
_cell.length_a   1.000
_cell.length_b   1.000
_cell.length_c   1.000
_cell.angle_alpha   90.00
_cell.angle_beta   90.00
_cell.angle_gamma   90.00
#
_symmetry.space_group_name_H-M   'P 1'
#
loop_
_entity.id
_entity.type
_entity.pdbx_description
1 polymer ?
#
loop_
_entity_poly.entity_id
_entity_poly.type
_entity_poly.pdbx_seq_one_letter_code
_entity_poly.pdbx_strand_id
1 'polypeptide(L)'
;MGIGIGITNSDVSNDNKMLLSQAVDIFHKHFTSIVDSITGSDFIPSMAYGQTIGDSDFKVQCAMLIVELKVVTAGMLRVFVENVAEHRHQWWNSMEHLC
;
A
#
# COMPACT_ATOMS: atom_id res chain seq x y z
N MET A 1 -0.35 23.29 -15.88
CA MET A 1 0.41 22.23 -15.20
C MET A 1 -0.24 22.01 -13.84
N GLY A 2 -0.97 20.90 -13.67
CA GLY A 2 -1.68 20.58 -12.43
C GLY A 2 -0.88 19.56 -11.62
N ILE A 3 -0.78 19.79 -10.31
CA ILE A 3 -0.23 18.83 -9.34
C ILE A 3 -1.42 18.31 -8.53
N GLY A 4 -1.55 16.98 -8.45
CA GLY A 4 -2.58 16.30 -7.67
C GLY A 4 -1.97 15.37 -6.63
N ILE A 5 -2.65 15.21 -5.49
CA ILE A 5 -2.34 14.21 -4.48
C ILE A 5 -3.50 13.21 -4.47
N GLY A 6 -3.21 11.92 -4.66
CA GLY A 6 -4.19 10.84 -4.58
C GLY A 6 -3.95 9.96 -3.37
N ILE A 7 -5.03 9.57 -2.68
CA ILE A 7 -4.99 8.56 -1.61
C ILE A 7 -6.01 7.48 -1.98
N THR A 8 -5.65 6.21 -1.82
CA THR A 8 -6.61 5.11 -2.01
C THR A 8 -7.50 4.93 -0.80
N ASN A 9 -8.80 5.11 -1.02
CA ASN A 9 -9.83 4.51 -0.18
C ASN A 9 -10.35 3.24 -0.87
N SER A 10 -11.03 2.37 -0.12
CA SER A 10 -11.58 1.09 -0.60
C SER A 10 -12.51 1.22 -1.82
N ASP A 11 -12.96 2.43 -2.15
CA ASP A 11 -13.78 2.74 -3.34
C ASP A 11 -12.91 3.30 -4.48
N VAL A 12 -12.41 2.42 -5.34
CA VAL A 12 -11.53 2.77 -6.46
C VAL A 12 -12.36 3.09 -7.71
N SER A 13 -12.44 4.36 -8.10
CA SER A 13 -13.00 4.80 -9.40
C SER A 13 -12.14 4.32 -10.58
N ASN A 14 -12.68 4.28 -11.82
CA ASN A 14 -11.93 3.79 -12.99
C ASN A 14 -10.65 4.60 -13.28
N ASP A 15 -10.68 5.93 -13.09
CA ASP A 15 -9.50 6.78 -13.27
C ASP A 15 -8.42 6.48 -12.22
N ASN A 16 -8.85 6.11 -11.00
CA ASN A 16 -7.93 5.70 -9.93
C ASN A 16 -7.25 4.36 -10.25
N LYS A 17 -7.88 3.44 -11.01
CA LYS A 17 -7.25 2.16 -11.39
C LYS A 17 -6.01 2.37 -12.26
N MET A 18 -6.05 3.30 -13.21
CA MET A 18 -4.92 3.58 -14.08
C MET A 18 -3.74 4.18 -13.29
N LEU A 19 -4.04 5.11 -12.37
CA LEU A 19 -3.03 5.70 -11.49
C LEU A 19 -2.44 4.65 -10.55
N LEU A 20 -3.28 3.75 -10.04
CA LEU A 20 -2.85 2.69 -9.13
C LEU A 20 -1.95 1.64 -9.78
N SER A 21 -2.24 1.29 -11.04
CA SER A 21 -1.32 0.44 -11.80
C SER A 21 0.07 1.08 -11.92
N GLN A 22 0.15 2.39 -12.17
CA GLN A 22 1.45 3.09 -12.22
C GLN A 22 2.15 3.11 -10.85
N ALA A 23 1.40 3.25 -9.76
CA ALA A 23 1.95 3.16 -8.41
C ALA A 23 2.50 1.75 -8.11
N VAL A 24 1.78 0.70 -8.51
CA VAL A 24 2.25 -0.70 -8.40
C VAL A 24 3.56 -0.91 -9.16
N ASP A 25 3.68 -0.39 -10.38
CA ASP A 25 4.93 -0.48 -11.16
C ASP A 25 6.11 0.20 -10.45
N ILE A 26 5.88 1.38 -9.83
CA ILE A 26 6.89 2.07 -9.02
C ILE A 26 7.29 1.19 -7.83
N PHE A 27 6.32 0.58 -7.15
CA PHE A 27 6.62 -0.28 -6.02
C PHE A 27 7.40 -1.52 -6.42
N HIS A 28 7.03 -2.22 -7.50
CA HIS A 28 7.78 -3.37 -7.99
C HIS A 28 9.20 -3.04 -8.45
N LYS A 29 9.43 -1.80 -8.91
CA LYS A 29 10.76 -1.34 -9.29
C LYS A 29 11.68 -1.12 -8.08
N HIS A 30 11.12 -0.68 -6.96
CA HIS A 30 11.89 -0.19 -5.81
C HIS A 30 11.84 -1.11 -4.58
N PHE A 31 10.83 -1.97 -4.47
CA PHE A 31 10.64 -2.93 -3.40
C PHE A 31 10.74 -4.35 -3.97
N THR A 32 11.41 -5.24 -3.26
CA THR A 32 11.26 -6.68 -3.49
C THR A 32 9.82 -7.06 -3.18
N SER A 33 9.14 -7.73 -4.12
CA SER A 33 7.75 -8.17 -3.99
C SER A 33 7.50 -8.77 -2.61
N ILE A 34 6.50 -8.23 -1.90
CA ILE A 34 6.12 -8.71 -0.58
C ILE A 34 5.14 -9.84 -0.81
N VAL A 35 5.66 -11.07 -0.84
CA VAL A 35 4.89 -12.26 -1.17
C VAL A 35 4.34 -12.94 0.07
N ASP A 36 3.12 -13.45 -0.03
CA ASP A 36 2.54 -14.35 0.95
C ASP A 36 3.34 -15.64 1.06
N SER A 37 3.77 -15.98 2.26
CA SER A 37 4.59 -17.18 2.49
C SER A 37 3.87 -18.49 2.19
N ILE A 38 2.53 -18.50 2.16
CA ILE A 38 1.71 -19.70 1.97
C ILE A 38 1.29 -19.84 0.50
N THR A 39 0.81 -18.75 -0.10
CA THR A 39 0.25 -18.73 -1.47
C THR A 39 1.24 -18.23 -2.52
N GLY A 40 2.33 -17.57 -2.11
CA GLY A 40 3.27 -16.89 -3.01
C GLY A 40 2.69 -15.63 -3.67
N SER A 41 1.49 -15.19 -3.24
CA SER A 41 0.81 -14.06 -3.84
C SER A 41 1.48 -12.73 -3.47
N ASP A 42 1.64 -11.85 -4.45
CA ASP A 42 2.17 -10.51 -4.22
C ASP A 42 1.14 -9.63 -3.49
N PHE A 43 1.53 -9.06 -2.36
CA PHE A 43 0.71 -8.15 -1.58
C PHE A 43 0.81 -6.69 -2.04
N ILE A 44 1.79 -6.31 -2.85
CA ILE A 44 1.95 -4.94 -3.36
C ILE A 44 0.69 -4.43 -4.05
N PRO A 45 0.04 -5.19 -4.96
CA PRO A 45 -1.24 -4.77 -5.53
C PRO A 45 -2.30 -4.55 -4.46
N SER A 46 -2.56 -5.53 -3.59
CA SER A 46 -3.58 -5.42 -2.54
C SER A 46 -3.33 -4.23 -1.61
N MET A 47 -2.08 -3.97 -1.23
CA MET A 47 -1.67 -2.81 -0.45
C MET A 47 -1.89 -1.50 -1.20
N ALA A 48 -1.51 -1.44 -2.48
CA ALA A 48 -1.69 -0.27 -3.30
C ALA A 48 -3.17 0.07 -3.46
N TYR A 49 -4.04 -0.92 -3.68
CA TYR A 49 -5.48 -0.74 -3.80
C TYR A 49 -6.19 -0.46 -2.46
N GLY A 50 -5.47 -0.42 -1.34
CA GLY A 50 -6.05 -0.20 -0.02
C GLY A 50 -6.95 -1.34 0.46
N GLN A 51 -6.72 -2.56 -0.04
CA GLN A 51 -7.42 -3.76 0.39
C GLN A 51 -6.90 -4.19 1.76
N THR A 52 -7.80 -4.70 2.60
CA THR A 52 -7.41 -5.33 3.86
C THR A 52 -6.66 -6.62 3.56
N ILE A 53 -5.51 -6.83 4.22
CA ILE A 53 -4.68 -8.02 4.03
C ILE A 53 -4.88 -8.91 5.26
N GLY A 54 -5.64 -10.00 5.09
CA GLY A 54 -5.98 -10.91 6.18
C GLY A 54 -6.80 -10.24 7.29
N ASP A 55 -6.68 -10.78 8.51
CA ASP A 55 -7.26 -10.23 9.75
C ASP A 55 -6.31 -9.21 10.41
N SER A 56 -5.69 -8.33 9.63
CA SER A 56 -4.73 -7.38 10.18
C SER A 56 -5.41 -6.21 10.91
N ASP A 57 -4.99 -5.91 12.14
CA ASP A 57 -5.38 -4.71 12.91
C ASP A 57 -4.84 -3.38 12.32
N PHE A 58 -4.23 -3.44 11.14
CA PHE A 58 -3.70 -2.29 10.44
C PHE A 58 -4.31 -2.18 9.04
N LYS A 59 -4.37 -0.95 8.52
CA LYS A 59 -4.68 -0.67 7.13
C LYS A 59 -3.46 -0.11 6.42
N VAL A 60 -3.28 -0.48 5.17
CA VAL A 60 -2.26 0.12 4.31
C VAL A 60 -2.94 1.13 3.40
N GLN A 61 -2.43 2.36 3.38
CA GLN A 61 -2.88 3.40 2.47
C GLN A 61 -1.78 3.72 1.46
N CYS A 62 -2.14 3.78 0.18
CA CYS A 62 -1.24 4.25 -0.87
C CYS A 62 -1.46 5.75 -1.11
N ALA A 63 -0.39 6.52 -1.02
CA ALA A 63 -0.34 7.93 -1.37
C ALA A 63 0.44 8.11 -2.67
N MET A 64 -0.11 8.86 -3.61
CA MET A 64 0.45 9.09 -4.94
C MET A 64 0.61 10.59 -5.19
N LEU A 65 1.78 10.99 -5.69
CA LEU A 65 1.98 12.31 -6.29
C LEU A 65 1.74 12.20 -7.79
N ILE A 66 0.80 12.98 -8.29
CA ILE A 66 0.34 12.92 -9.67
C ILE A 66 0.67 14.24 -10.35
N VAL A 67 1.35 14.16 -11.49
CA VAL A 67 1.63 15.29 -12.37
C VAL A 67 1.08 14.94 -13.74
N GLU A 68 0.14 15.75 -14.25
CA GLU A 68 -0.44 15.54 -15.60
C GLU A 68 -1.01 14.12 -15.79
N LEU A 69 -1.76 13.60 -14.79
CA LEU A 69 -2.35 12.25 -14.78
C LEU A 69 -1.35 11.09 -14.78
N LYS A 70 -0.08 11.38 -14.48
CA LYS A 70 0.98 10.38 -14.30
C LYS A 70 1.42 10.32 -12.84
N VAL A 71 1.57 9.12 -12.30
CA VAL A 71 2.17 8.95 -10.97
C VAL A 71 3.68 9.11 -11.10
N VAL A 72 4.21 10.12 -10.41
CA VAL A 72 5.66 10.40 -10.40
C VAL A 72 6.34 9.81 -9.17
N THR A 73 5.62 9.72 -8.05
CA THR A 73 6.06 9.01 -6.86
C THR A 73 4.86 8.41 -6.14
N ALA A 74 5.08 7.29 -5.47
CA ALA A 74 4.10 6.61 -4.65
C ALA A 74 4.72 6.19 -3.31
N GLY A 75 3.94 6.18 -2.25
CA GLY A 75 4.35 5.75 -0.92
C GLY A 75 3.24 4.98 -0.23
N MET A 76 3.62 4.00 0.59
CA MET A 76 2.68 3.25 1.43
C MET A 76 2.78 3.73 2.87
N LEU A 77 1.64 3.99 3.50
CA LEU A 77 1.52 4.33 4.90
C LEU A 77 0.76 3.23 5.63
N ARG A 78 1.38 2.64 6.66
CA ARG A 78 0.67 1.75 7.58
C ARG A 78 -0.03 2.60 8.64
N VAL A 79 -1.35 2.50 8.68
CA VAL A 79 -2.22 3.18 9.65
C VAL A 79 -2.77 2.12 10.60
N PHE A 80 -2.44 2.24 11.88
CA PHE A 80 -3.05 1.44 12.93
C PHE A 80 -4.37 2.10 13.33
N VAL A 81 -5.46 1.33 13.31
CA VAL A 81 -6.76 1.82 13.77
C VAL A 81 -6.79 1.68 15.29
N GLU A 82 -7.25 2.69 16.00
CA GLU A 82 -7.29 2.76 17.46
C GLU A 82 -8.27 1.72 18.04
N ASN A 83 -7.81 0.48 18.14
CA ASN A 83 -8.33 -0.56 19.02
C ASN A 83 -7.20 -1.51 19.49
N VAL A 84 -5.94 -1.06 19.41
CA VAL A 84 -4.76 -1.84 19.78
C VAL A 84 -4.51 -1.69 21.29
N ALA A 85 -5.30 -2.42 22.06
CA ALA A 85 -4.96 -2.77 23.43
C ALA A 85 -3.97 -3.96 23.41
N GLU A 86 -2.80 -3.74 24.02
CA GLU A 86 -1.90 -4.75 24.64
C GLU A 86 -0.78 -5.48 23.87
N HIS A 87 -0.80 -5.75 22.55
CA HIS A 87 0.26 -6.59 21.94
C HIS A 87 1.24 -5.85 21.00
N ARG A 88 1.95 -4.84 21.50
CA ARG A 88 2.86 -3.97 20.71
C ARG A 88 4.28 -4.53 20.46
N HIS A 89 4.75 -5.53 21.20
CA HIS A 89 6.18 -5.91 21.18
C HIS A 89 6.59 -7.03 20.21
N GLN A 90 5.68 -7.93 19.81
CA GLN A 90 6.05 -9.06 18.95
C GLN A 90 6.04 -8.72 17.45
N TRP A 91 5.28 -7.69 17.05
CA TRP A 91 5.08 -7.35 15.64
C TRP A 91 6.22 -6.53 15.02
N TRP A 92 6.92 -5.71 15.81
CA TRP A 92 8.04 -4.88 15.32
C TRP A 92 9.18 -5.75 14.74
N ASN A 93 9.53 -6.83 15.44
CA ASN A 93 10.62 -7.72 15.03
C ASN A 93 10.31 -8.54 13.77
N SER A 94 9.03 -8.78 13.45
CA SER A 94 8.66 -9.51 12.24
C SER A 94 8.67 -8.64 10.98
N MET A 95 8.74 -7.31 11.14
CA MET A 95 8.74 -6.35 10.03
C MET A 95 10.14 -5.93 9.56
N GLU A 96 11.18 -6.04 10.39
CA GLU A 96 12.55 -5.76 9.97
C GLU A 96 13.06 -6.71 8.88
N HIS A 97 12.42 -7.87 8.72
CA HIS A 97 12.74 -8.84 7.68
C HIS A 97 12.02 -8.62 6.34
N LEU A 98 11.15 -7.61 6.24
CA LEU A 98 10.35 -7.31 5.04
C LEU A 98 10.83 -6.06 4.28
N CYS A 99 11.85 -5.35 4.76
CA CYS A 99 12.46 -4.19 4.10
C CYS A 99 13.90 -4.49 3.65
#